data_AF-A0A5C0ZMZ3-F1
#
_entry.id   AF-A0A5C0ZMZ3-F1
#
_cell.length_a   1.000
_cell.length_b   1.000
_cell.length_c   1.000
_cell.angle_alpha   90.00
_cell.angle_beta   90.00
_cell.angle_gamma   90.00
#
_symmetry.space_group_name_H-M   'P 1'
#
loop_
_entity.id
_entity.type
_entity.pdbx_description
1 polymer ?
#
loop_
_entity_poly.entity_id
_entity_poly.type
_entity_poly.pdbx_seq_one_letter_code
_entity_poly.pdbx_strand_id
1 'polypeptide(L)' 'MELIIDIDKIKDASKREWLLSTLKLMGIRFQTSEGAQTLAEYNEDLENGNNEIERGEFISAKDLKDQAAKW' A
#
# COMPACT_ATOMS: atom_id res chain seq x y z
N MET A 1 6.79 -6.38 0.75
CA MET A 1 5.37 -6.19 1.12
C MET A 1 5.36 -5.53 2.49
N GLU A 2 4.86 -4.31 2.58
CA GLU A 2 4.80 -3.52 3.82
C GLU A 2 3.37 -3.55 4.34
N LEU A 3 3.19 -3.85 5.63
CA LEU A 3 1.87 -4.11 6.20
C LEU A 3 1.29 -2.82 6.79
N ILE A 4 0.18 -2.33 6.23
CA ILE A 4 -0.49 -1.12 6.72
C ILE A 4 -1.52 -1.54 7.78
N ILE A 5 -1.37 -1.02 9.00
CA ILE A 5 -2.20 -1.34 10.16
C ILE A 5 -2.91 -0.06 10.62
N ASP A 6 -4.22 -0.03 10.51
CA ASP A 6 -5.05 0.97 11.18
C ASP A 6 -5.09 0.67 12.68
N ILE A 7 -4.07 1.16 13.38
CA ILE A 7 -3.87 0.86 14.78
C ILE A 7 -4.96 1.49 15.66
N ASP A 8 -5.61 2.57 15.19
CA ASP A 8 -6.69 3.28 15.90
C ASP A 8 -7.98 2.46 15.99
N LYS A 9 -8.17 1.45 15.13
CA LYS A 9 -9.26 0.47 15.28
C LYS A 9 -9.05 -0.51 16.45
N ILE A 10 -7.84 -0.65 16.98
CA ILE A 10 -7.54 -1.51 18.14
C ILE A 10 -7.60 -0.68 19.42
N LYS A 11 -8.78 -0.66 20.05
CA LYS A 11 -9.07 0.15 21.25
C LYS A 11 -8.38 -0.34 22.53
N ASP A 12 -7.99 -1.62 22.56
CA ASP A 12 -7.34 -2.25 23.70
C ASP A 12 -5.82 -2.05 23.61
N ALA A 13 -5.26 -1.30 24.55
CA ALA A 13 -3.85 -0.93 24.58
C ALA A 13 -2.91 -2.15 24.65
N SER A 14 -3.28 -3.16 25.44
CA SER A 14 -2.48 -4.39 25.60
C SER A 14 -2.42 -5.20 24.31
N LYS A 15 -3.54 -5.27 23.57
CA LYS A 15 -3.59 -5.95 22.26
C LYS A 15 -2.78 -5.19 21.20
N ARG A 16 -2.82 -3.86 21.25
CA ARG A 16 -2.03 -2.97 20.40
C ARG A 16 -0.54 -3.23 20.57
N GLU A 17 -0.09 -3.25 21.82
CA GLU A 17 1.31 -3.43 22.18
C GLU A 17 1.82 -4.84 21.88
N TRP A 18 0.98 -5.86 22.12
CA TRP A 18 1.27 -7.25 21.75
C TRP A 18 1.46 -7.43 20.23
N LEU A 19 0.58 -6.83 19.41
CA LEU A 19 0.68 -6.91 17.96
C LEU A 19 1.98 -6.27 17.44
N LEU A 20 2.26 -5.04 17.88
CA LEU A 20 3.45 -4.29 17.46
C LEU A 20 4.76 -4.98 17.86
N SER A 21 4.82 -5.49 19.08
CA SER A 21 5.99 -6.22 19.58
C SER A 21 6.23 -7.52 18.82
N THR A 22 5.16 -8.26 18.51
CA THR A 22 5.25 -9.51 17.72
C THR A 22 5.72 -9.25 16.29
N LEU A 23 5.19 -8.22 15.63
CA LEU A 23 5.61 -7.86 14.26
C LEU A 23 7.08 -7.44 14.21
N LYS A 24 7.54 -6.67 15.21
CA LYS A 24 8.96 -6.32 15.36
C LYS A 24 9.84 -7.55 15.56
N LEU A 25 9.41 -8.48 16.42
CA LEU A 25 10.13 -9.73 16.69
C LEU A 25 10.28 -10.58 15.43
N MET A 26 9.23 -10.61 14.60
CA MET A 26 9.20 -11.35 13.34
C MET A 26 9.89 -10.63 12.18
N GLY A 27 10.42 -9.41 12.39
CA GLY A 27 11.06 -8.62 11.35
C GLY A 27 10.13 -8.16 10.23
N ILE A 28 8.82 -8.16 10.48
CA ILE A 28 7.82 -7.69 9.50
C ILE A 28 7.82 -6.17 9.54
N ARG A 29 8.01 -5.54 8.37
CA ARG A 29 7.88 -4.09 8.22
C ARG A 29 6.40 -3.72 8.19
N PHE A 30 6.01 -2.75 9.00
CA PHE A 30 4.64 -2.27 9.08
C PHE A 30 4.58 -0.75 9.27
N GLN A 31 3.46 -0.16 8.86
CA GLN A 31 3.11 1.24 9.10
C GLN A 31 1.81 1.31 9.90
N THR A 32 1.77 2.17 10.92
CA THR A 32 0.62 2.29 11.82
C THR A 32 -0.35 3.40 11.42
N SER A 33 -0.05 4.12 10.35
CA SER A 33 -0.90 5.15 9.78
C SER A 33 -0.86 4.98 8.27
N GLU A 34 -2.01 5.06 7.62
CA GLU A 34 -2.04 5.54 6.24
C GLU A 34 -1.52 6.99 6.30
N GLY A 35 -0.22 7.18 6.09
CA GLY A 35 0.34 8.51 5.97
C GLY A 35 -0.38 9.19 4.80
N ALA A 36 -0.93 10.38 5.03
CA ALA A 36 -1.38 11.19 3.91
C ALA A 36 -0.19 11.37 2.97
N GLN A 37 -0.39 11.04 1.69
CA GLN A 37 0.64 11.20 0.68
C GLN A 37 1.15 12.65 0.72
N THR A 38 2.46 12.81 0.83
CA THR A 38 3.09 14.12 0.73
C THR A 38 2.95 14.65 -0.69
N LEU A 39 2.98 15.98 -0.88
CA LEU A 39 2.94 16.57 -2.21
C LEU A 39 4.10 16.08 -3.10
N ALA A 40 5.24 15.75 -2.50
CA ALA A 40 6.39 15.20 -3.22
C ALA A 40 6.08 13.81 -3.77
N GLU A 41 5.58 12.90 -2.91
CA GLU A 41 5.17 11.55 -3.32
C GLU A 41 4.05 11.59 -4.37
N TYR A 42 3.09 12.52 -4.23
CA TYR A 42 2.03 12.69 -5.22
C TYR A 42 2.55 13.10 -6.59
N ASN A 43 3.48 14.06 -6.62
CA ASN A 43 4.08 14.52 -7.87
C ASN A 43 4.96 13.43 -8.51
N GLU A 44 5.68 12.65 -7.70
CA GLU A 44 6.47 11.50 -8.17
C GLU A 44 5.57 10.42 -8.78
N ASP A 45 4.45 10.09 -8.15
CA ASP A 45 3.48 9.13 -8.70
C ASP A 45 2.88 9.61 -10.03
N LEU A 46 2.59 10.91 -10.15
CA LEU A 46 2.12 11.49 -11.42
C LEU A 46 3.18 11.41 -12.53
N GLU A 47 4.44 11.69 -12.21
CA GLU A 47 5.55 11.59 -13.18
C GLU A 47 5.76 10.13 -13.61
N ASN A 48 5.73 9.20 -12.68
CA ASN A 48 5.80 7.77 -12.97
C ASN A 48 4.65 7.30 -13.86
N GLY A 49 3.40 7.70 -13.54
CA GLY A 49 2.23 7.37 -14.36
C GLY A 49 2.31 7.95 -15.78
N ASN A 50 2.81 9.17 -15.94
CA ASN A 50 3.05 9.75 -17.26
C ASN A 50 4.10 8.96 -18.05
N ASN A 51 5.20 8.58 -17.40
CA ASN A 51 6.24 7.76 -18.02
C ASN A 51 5.73 6.38 -18.46
N GLU A 52 4.87 5.73 -17.66
CA GLU A 52 4.23 4.45 -18.02
C GLU A 52 3.34 4.59 -19.26
N ILE A 53 2.57 5.67 -19.35
CA ILE A 53 1.73 5.97 -20.53
C ILE A 53 2.61 6.16 -21.78
N GLU A 54 3.68 6.96 -21.67
CA GLU A 54 4.60 7.22 -22.79
C GLU A 54 5.31 5.96 -23.28
N ARG A 55 5.66 5.04 -22.36
CA ARG A 55 6.28 3.75 -22.69
C ARG A 55 5.28 2.71 -23.21
N GLY A 56 3.98 2.98 -23.13
CA GLY A 56 2.93 2.01 -23.45
C GLY A 56 2.83 0.87 -22.43
N GLU A 57 3.35 1.06 -21.23
CA GLU A 57 3.38 0.10 -20.12
C GLU A 57 2.12 0.21 -19.24
N PHE A 58 0.98 0.61 -19.83
CA PHE A 58 -0.29 0.72 -19.13
C PHE A 58 -1.23 -0.43 -19.47
N ILE A 59 -2.08 -0.79 -18.51
CA ILE A 59 -3.13 -1.80 -18.70
C ILE A 59 -4.47 -1.10 -18.92
N SER A 60 -5.17 -1.43 -20.00
CA SER A 60 -6.49 -0.84 -20.22
C SER A 60 -7.54 -1.53 -19.35
N ALA A 61 -8.68 -0.85 -19.14
CA ALA A 61 -9.83 -1.46 -18.48
C ALA A 61 -10.33 -2.74 -19.18
N LYS A 62 -10.07 -2.88 -20.49
CA LYS A 62 -10.37 -4.09 -21.25
C LYS A 62 -9.40 -5.22 -20.89
N ASP A 63 -8.11 -4.92 -20.85
CA ASP A 63 -7.07 -5.90 -20.49
C ASP A 63 -7.26 -6.42 -19.06
N LEU A 64 -7.69 -5.55 -18.13
CA LEU A 64 -8.05 -5.95 -16.77
C LEU A 64 -9.24 -6.92 -16.75
N LYS A 65 -10.29 -6.66 -17.52
CA LYS A 65 -11.45 -7.57 -17.64
C LYS A 65 -11.05 -8.92 -18.24
N ASP A 66 -10.21 -8.90 -19.26
CA ASP A 66 -9.74 -10.10 -19.94
C ASP A 66 -8.79 -10.94 -19.04
N GLN A 67 -8.03 -10.30 -18.15
CA GLN A 67 -7.24 -11.00 -17.13
C GLN A 67 -8.12 -11.55 -16.00
N ALA A 68 -9.07 -10.77 -15.49
CA ALA A 68 -9.99 -11.20 -14.44
C ALA A 68 -10.86 -12.39 -14.86
N ALA A 69 -11.21 -12.48 -16.15
CA ALA A 69 -11.96 -13.60 -16.71
C ALA A 69 -11.17 -14.93 -16.81
N LYS A 70 -9.84 -14.91 -16.57
CA LYS A 70 -8.98 -16.11 -16.57
C LYS A 70 -8.87 -16.78 -15.20
N TRP A 71 -9.42 -16.17 -14.15
CA TRP A 71 -9.45 -16.69 -12.78
C TRP A 71 -10.83 -17.21 -12.44
#